data_AF-A0A7V9EXZ2-F1
#
_entry.id   AF-A0A7V9EXZ2-F1
#
_cell.length_a   1.000
_cell.length_b   1.000
_cell.length_c   1.000
_cell.angle_alpha   90.00
_cell.angle_beta   90.00
_cell.angle_gamma   90.00
#
_symmetry.space_group_name_H-M   'P 1'
#
loop_
_entity.id
_entity.type
_entity.pdbx_description
1 polymer ?
#
loop_
_entity_poly.entity_id
_entity_poly.type
_entity_poly.pdbx_seq_one_letter_code
_entity_poly.pdbx_strand_id
1 'polypeptide(L)'
;MSTSSAWTRRAAAVAGHEGDADGARRLFHHVDAATRSSALAALDRMGKLEADVLLTALVDASPVVRRRAATLSARRSGVSLLPLLGDADHSVVEAAAFASGERSPAEPGAVELLCAMATGHPDSPCREAAVAALGAIGDPAGLPAILAATGDRATVRRRAVIALAPFEGPEVDAALARATGDRDWQVRQAAEDQLPATT
;
A
#
# COMPACT_ATOMS: atom_id res chain seq x y z
N MET A 1 7.60 -11.51 -31.35
CA MET A 1 7.29 -12.12 -30.03
C MET A 1 6.34 -11.28 -29.16
N SER A 2 6.16 -9.97 -29.40
CA SER A 2 5.28 -9.10 -28.59
C SER A 2 3.77 -9.30 -28.76
N THR A 3 3.32 -9.90 -29.87
CA THR A 3 1.89 -10.15 -30.15
C THR A 3 1.28 -11.24 -29.27
N SER A 4 2.08 -12.22 -28.85
CA SER A 4 1.63 -13.36 -28.02
C SER A 4 1.32 -12.93 -26.58
N SER A 5 2.18 -12.13 -25.94
CA SER A 5 1.96 -11.64 -24.55
C SER A 5 0.77 -10.69 -24.43
N ALA A 6 0.56 -9.81 -25.42
CA ALA A 6 -0.61 -8.92 -25.43
C ALA A 6 -1.92 -9.71 -25.57
N TRP A 7 -1.90 -10.76 -26.40
CA TRP A 7 -3.05 -11.63 -26.59
C TRP A 7 -3.35 -12.47 -25.34
N THR A 8 -2.34 -13.06 -24.68
CA THR A 8 -2.55 -13.85 -23.45
C THR A 8 -2.99 -13.00 -22.27
N ARG A 9 -2.54 -11.74 -22.19
CA ARG A 9 -3.09 -10.77 -21.22
C ARG A 9 -4.57 -10.51 -21.45
N ARG A 10 -4.97 -10.32 -22.71
CA ARG A 10 -6.37 -10.15 -23.09
C ARG A 10 -7.17 -11.40 -22.76
N ALA A 11 -6.62 -12.59 -23.01
CA ALA A 11 -7.26 -13.85 -22.65
C ALA A 11 -7.49 -13.97 -21.13
N ALA A 12 -6.54 -13.57 -20.29
CA ALA A 12 -6.74 -13.52 -18.84
C ALA A 12 -7.86 -12.55 -18.43
N ALA A 13 -7.94 -11.38 -19.07
CA ALA A 13 -9.03 -10.43 -18.84
C ALA A 13 -10.39 -11.02 -19.25
N VAL A 14 -10.46 -11.65 -20.43
CA VAL A 14 -11.67 -12.30 -20.96
C VAL A 14 -12.13 -13.44 -20.05
N ALA A 15 -11.22 -14.31 -19.60
CA ALA A 15 -11.54 -15.39 -18.65
C ALA A 15 -12.24 -14.85 -17.39
N GLY A 16 -11.79 -13.72 -16.87
CA GLY A 16 -12.43 -13.06 -15.73
C GLY A 16 -13.83 -12.47 -16.01
N HIS A 17 -14.18 -12.18 -17.27
CA HIS A 17 -15.52 -11.72 -17.66
C HIS A 17 -16.45 -12.89 -18.01
N GLU A 18 -15.90 -13.98 -18.51
CA GLU A 18 -16.65 -15.18 -18.91
C GLU A 18 -16.86 -16.17 -17.76
N GLY A 19 -16.22 -15.95 -16.60
CA GLY A 19 -16.33 -16.84 -15.44
C GLY A 19 -15.40 -18.07 -15.50
N ASP A 20 -14.40 -18.08 -16.39
CA ASP A 20 -13.45 -19.18 -16.57
C ASP A 20 -12.34 -19.15 -15.51
N ALA A 21 -12.67 -19.63 -14.31
CA ALA A 21 -11.71 -19.74 -13.20
C ALA A 21 -10.54 -20.67 -13.52
N ASP A 22 -10.79 -21.79 -14.21
CA ASP A 22 -9.73 -22.76 -14.53
C ASP A 22 -8.76 -22.22 -15.59
N GLY A 23 -9.26 -21.47 -16.57
CA GLY A 23 -8.44 -20.72 -17.51
C GLY A 23 -7.58 -19.68 -16.83
N ALA A 24 -8.15 -18.92 -15.90
CA ALA A 24 -7.38 -17.97 -15.11
C ALA A 24 -6.29 -18.67 -14.27
N ARG A 25 -6.59 -19.80 -13.61
CA ARG A 25 -5.57 -20.60 -12.89
C ARG A 25 -4.46 -21.11 -13.80
N ARG A 26 -4.78 -21.60 -15.01
CA ARG A 26 -3.75 -21.99 -15.99
C ARG A 26 -2.86 -20.81 -16.38
N LEU A 27 -3.44 -19.63 -16.60
CA LEU A 27 -2.72 -18.41 -16.98
C LEU A 27 -1.86 -17.85 -15.83
N PHE A 28 -2.16 -18.19 -14.57
CA PHE A 28 -1.31 -17.87 -13.43
C PHE A 28 0.06 -18.57 -13.47
N HIS A 29 0.22 -19.66 -14.21
CA HIS A 29 1.50 -20.34 -14.40
C HIS A 29 2.23 -19.93 -15.69
N HIS A 30 1.76 -18.88 -16.37
CA HIS A 30 2.34 -18.44 -17.63
C HIS A 30 3.72 -17.79 -17.46
N VAL A 31 4.60 -17.95 -18.46
CA VAL A 31 5.99 -17.43 -18.41
C VAL A 31 6.05 -15.90 -18.27
N ASP A 32 5.09 -15.22 -18.91
CA ASP A 32 4.95 -13.77 -18.88
C ASP A 32 4.28 -13.28 -17.59
N ALA A 33 5.00 -12.46 -16.82
CA ALA A 33 4.56 -11.90 -15.55
C ALA A 33 3.29 -11.03 -15.69
N ALA A 34 3.14 -10.32 -16.81
CA ALA A 34 1.95 -9.51 -17.05
C ALA A 34 0.70 -10.39 -17.19
N THR A 35 0.82 -11.54 -17.84
CA THR A 35 -0.24 -12.55 -17.94
C THR A 35 -0.59 -13.11 -16.56
N ARG A 36 0.42 -13.49 -15.75
CA ARG A 36 0.19 -13.97 -14.36
C ARG A 36 -0.53 -12.92 -13.50
N SER A 37 -0.11 -11.66 -13.58
CA SER A 37 -0.75 -10.54 -12.87
C SER A 37 -2.21 -10.31 -13.31
N SER A 38 -2.51 -10.46 -14.60
CA SER A 38 -3.87 -10.39 -15.11
C SER A 38 -4.73 -11.57 -14.67
N ALA A 39 -4.16 -12.78 -14.58
CA ALA A 39 -4.84 -13.96 -14.06
C ALA A 39 -5.25 -13.77 -12.59
N LEU A 40 -4.38 -13.21 -11.75
CA LEU A 40 -4.72 -12.86 -10.36
C LEU A 40 -5.92 -11.91 -10.29
N ALA A 41 -5.94 -10.87 -11.13
CA ALA A 41 -7.05 -9.92 -11.17
C ALA A 41 -8.37 -10.56 -11.67
N ALA A 42 -8.28 -11.53 -12.59
CA ALA A 42 -9.43 -12.28 -13.05
C ALA A 42 -10.01 -13.16 -11.92
N LEU A 43 -9.15 -13.92 -11.23
CA LEU A 43 -9.54 -14.76 -10.09
C LEU A 43 -10.16 -13.93 -8.97
N ASP A 44 -9.59 -12.77 -8.65
CA ASP A 44 -10.12 -11.86 -7.63
C ASP A 44 -11.52 -11.35 -8.01
N ARG A 45 -11.70 -10.87 -9.25
CA ARG A 45 -12.98 -10.36 -9.76
C ARG A 45 -14.08 -11.42 -9.67
N MET A 46 -13.75 -12.68 -9.94
CA MET A 46 -14.69 -13.80 -9.87
C MET A 46 -14.97 -14.29 -8.44
N GLY A 47 -14.27 -13.77 -7.43
CA GLY A 47 -14.32 -14.29 -6.06
C GLY A 47 -13.72 -15.70 -5.94
N LYS A 48 -12.82 -16.07 -6.86
CA LYS A 48 -12.15 -17.38 -6.94
C LYS A 48 -10.65 -17.31 -6.66
N LEU A 49 -10.18 -16.18 -6.12
CA LEU A 49 -8.79 -16.05 -5.68
C LEU A 49 -8.58 -16.75 -4.35
N GLU A 50 -7.95 -17.92 -4.41
CA GLU A 50 -7.61 -18.75 -3.26
C GLU A 50 -6.31 -18.29 -2.58
N ALA A 51 -6.14 -18.70 -1.32
CA ALA A 51 -5.02 -18.25 -0.50
C ALA A 51 -3.67 -18.82 -0.97
N ASP A 52 -3.64 -20.04 -1.49
CA ASP A 52 -2.44 -20.71 -2.03
C ASP A 52 -1.91 -20.02 -3.29
N VAL A 53 -2.80 -19.60 -4.19
CA VAL A 53 -2.48 -18.78 -5.36
C VAL A 53 -1.86 -17.46 -4.92
N LEU A 54 -2.44 -16.82 -3.90
CA LEU A 54 -1.95 -15.56 -3.36
C LEU A 54 -0.58 -15.72 -2.70
N LEU A 55 -0.38 -16.76 -1.88
CA LEU A 55 0.91 -17.08 -1.26
C LEU A 55 2.00 -17.31 -2.31
N THR A 56 1.69 -18.04 -3.37
CA THR A 56 2.60 -18.25 -4.49
C THR A 56 2.94 -16.93 -5.19
N ALA A 57 1.95 -16.06 -5.39
CA ALA A 57 2.12 -14.78 -6.06
C ALA A 57 2.94 -13.75 -5.24
N LEU A 58 2.84 -13.79 -3.90
CA LEU A 58 3.57 -12.90 -2.99
C LEU A 58 5.08 -13.12 -3.05
N VAL A 59 5.54 -14.30 -3.47
CA VAL A 59 6.96 -14.65 -3.63
C VAL A 59 7.39 -14.82 -5.08
N ASP A 60 6.56 -14.36 -6.04
CA ASP A 60 6.85 -14.47 -7.47
C ASP A 60 8.15 -13.74 -7.83
N ALA A 61 8.93 -14.29 -8.77
CA ALA A 61 10.19 -13.70 -9.22
C ALA A 61 9.99 -12.28 -9.80
N SER A 62 8.83 -11.98 -10.37
CA SER A 62 8.51 -10.68 -10.94
C SER A 62 7.85 -9.73 -9.91
N PRO A 63 8.38 -8.50 -9.74
CA PRO A 63 7.76 -7.50 -8.87
C PRO A 63 6.35 -7.11 -9.33
N VAL A 64 6.03 -7.23 -10.63
CA VAL A 64 4.69 -6.94 -11.15
C VAL A 64 3.63 -7.88 -10.56
N VAL A 65 4.01 -9.15 -10.32
CA VAL A 65 3.12 -10.15 -9.73
C VAL A 65 3.06 -9.96 -8.21
N ARG A 66 4.21 -9.78 -7.54
CA ARG A 66 4.25 -9.51 -6.09
C ARG A 66 3.46 -8.26 -5.70
N ARG A 67 3.63 -7.16 -6.43
CA ARG A 67 2.86 -5.92 -6.24
C ARG A 67 1.37 -6.16 -6.37
N ARG A 68 0.94 -6.87 -7.44
CA ARG A 68 -0.48 -7.19 -7.64
C ARG A 68 -1.00 -8.05 -6.49
N ALA A 69 -0.24 -9.05 -6.06
CA ALA A 69 -0.59 -9.90 -4.93
C ALA A 69 -0.73 -9.08 -3.63
N ALA A 70 0.20 -8.17 -3.34
CA ALA A 70 0.13 -7.27 -2.20
C ALA A 70 -1.16 -6.43 -2.21
N THR A 71 -1.46 -5.78 -3.33
CA THR A 71 -2.70 -4.99 -3.48
C THR A 71 -3.96 -5.83 -3.25
N LEU A 72 -4.01 -7.05 -3.79
CA LEU A 72 -5.15 -7.96 -3.60
C LEU A 72 -5.27 -8.48 -2.17
N SER A 73 -4.20 -8.40 -1.37
CA SER A 73 -4.16 -8.85 0.02
C SER A 73 -4.71 -7.81 1.02
N ALA A 74 -4.99 -6.58 0.58
CA ALA A 74 -5.50 -5.49 1.44
C ALA A 74 -6.76 -5.89 2.24
N ARG A 75 -7.62 -6.75 1.68
CA ARG A 75 -8.85 -7.23 2.32
C ARG A 75 -8.77 -8.68 2.82
N ARG A 76 -7.58 -9.26 2.88
CA ARG A 76 -7.37 -10.69 3.16
C ARG A 76 -6.32 -10.87 4.24
N SER A 77 -6.70 -11.21 5.47
CA SER A 77 -5.76 -11.39 6.60
C SER A 77 -5.05 -12.75 6.65
N GLY A 78 -5.38 -13.69 5.77
CA GLY A 78 -4.83 -15.07 5.77
C GLY A 78 -3.43 -15.23 5.16
N VAL A 79 -2.74 -14.14 4.82
CA VAL A 79 -1.39 -14.13 4.24
C VAL A 79 -0.52 -13.08 4.93
N SER A 80 0.81 -13.21 4.94
CA SER A 80 1.68 -12.18 5.52
C SER A 80 2.13 -11.16 4.47
N LEU A 81 2.06 -9.87 4.80
CA LEU A 81 2.60 -8.78 3.97
C LEU A 81 3.96 -8.27 4.46
N LEU A 82 4.39 -8.65 5.67
CA LEU A 82 5.61 -8.15 6.30
C LEU A 82 6.87 -8.34 5.44
N PRO A 83 7.08 -9.48 4.76
CA PRO A 83 8.27 -9.65 3.91
C PRO A 83 8.34 -8.64 2.75
N LEU A 84 7.18 -8.19 2.24
CA LEU A 84 7.12 -7.28 1.10
C LEU A 84 7.37 -5.81 1.49
N LEU A 85 7.32 -5.47 2.80
CA LEU A 85 7.75 -4.15 3.29
C LEU A 85 9.28 -3.97 3.21
N GLY A 86 10.03 -5.05 2.97
CA GLY A 86 11.48 -5.03 2.69
C GLY A 86 11.82 -5.47 1.28
N ASP A 87 10.88 -5.43 0.34
CA ASP A 87 11.11 -5.86 -1.04
C ASP A 87 12.15 -4.96 -1.75
N ALA A 88 12.92 -5.56 -2.67
CA ALA A 88 13.92 -4.83 -3.46
C ALA A 88 13.29 -3.86 -4.47
N ASP A 89 12.04 -4.09 -4.88
CA ASP A 89 11.30 -3.22 -5.79
C ASP A 89 10.38 -2.28 -5.00
N HIS A 90 10.66 -0.97 -5.06
CA HIS A 90 9.91 0.06 -4.33
C HIS A 90 8.40 0.01 -4.62
N SER A 91 7.97 -0.35 -5.84
CA SER A 91 6.55 -0.42 -6.16
C SER A 91 5.84 -1.58 -5.44
N VAL A 92 6.57 -2.63 -5.07
CA VAL A 92 6.06 -3.70 -4.22
C VAL A 92 5.96 -3.23 -2.77
N VAL A 93 6.99 -2.53 -2.28
CA VAL A 93 7.01 -1.96 -0.92
C VAL A 93 5.84 -1.00 -0.71
N GLU A 94 5.61 -0.07 -1.63
CA GLU A 94 4.48 0.87 -1.59
C GLU A 94 3.12 0.14 -1.53
N ALA A 95 2.95 -0.90 -2.36
CA ALA A 95 1.71 -1.68 -2.37
C ALA A 95 1.51 -2.48 -1.09
N ALA A 96 2.59 -3.01 -0.49
CA ALA A 96 2.54 -3.71 0.78
C ALA A 96 2.22 -2.77 1.95
N ALA A 97 2.80 -1.56 1.96
CA ALA A 97 2.47 -0.54 2.95
C ALA A 97 1.00 -0.13 2.87
N PHE A 98 0.51 0.20 1.66
CA PHE A 98 -0.90 0.49 1.43
C PHE A 98 -1.81 -0.65 1.92
N ALA A 99 -1.54 -1.89 1.49
CA ALA A 99 -2.35 -3.04 1.86
C ALA A 99 -2.29 -3.35 3.36
N SER A 100 -1.19 -3.02 4.04
CA SER A 100 -1.08 -3.15 5.51
C SER A 100 -1.95 -2.12 6.23
N GLY A 101 -2.04 -0.89 5.71
CA GLY A 101 -2.91 0.16 6.24
C GLY A 101 -4.40 -0.13 6.09
N GLU A 102 -4.81 -0.82 5.02
CA GLU A 102 -6.20 -1.19 4.76
C GLU A 102 -6.70 -2.37 5.61
N ARG A 103 -5.80 -3.05 6.34
CA ARG A 103 -6.14 -4.23 7.13
C ARG A 103 -6.59 -3.85 8.53
N SER A 104 -7.75 -4.37 8.91
CA SER A 104 -8.26 -4.30 10.27
C SER A 104 -8.65 -5.72 10.75
N PRO A 105 -8.03 -6.24 11.83
CA PRO A 105 -6.89 -5.66 12.55
C PRO A 105 -5.61 -5.65 11.70
N ALA A 106 -4.66 -4.78 12.08
CA ALA A 106 -3.32 -4.78 11.49
C ALA A 106 -2.59 -6.11 11.78
N GLU A 107 -1.71 -6.52 10.86
CA GLU A 107 -0.88 -7.72 11.05
C GLU A 107 0.14 -7.46 12.18
N PRO A 108 0.32 -8.40 13.14
CA PRO A 108 1.32 -8.25 14.19
C PRO A 108 2.72 -7.98 13.61
N GLY A 109 3.37 -6.93 14.08
CA GLY A 109 4.68 -6.47 13.56
C GLY A 109 4.62 -5.50 12.38
N ALA A 110 3.44 -5.27 11.77
CA ALA A 110 3.31 -4.31 10.68
C ALA A 110 3.64 -2.87 11.12
N VAL A 111 3.15 -2.44 12.28
CA VAL A 111 3.40 -1.09 12.82
C VAL A 111 4.90 -0.83 13.00
N GLU A 112 5.65 -1.80 13.55
CA GLU A 112 7.10 -1.69 13.75
C GLU A 112 7.85 -1.50 12.42
N LEU A 113 7.55 -2.34 11.43
CA LEU A 113 8.20 -2.26 10.11
C LEU A 113 7.80 -0.98 9.36
N LEU A 114 6.55 -0.55 9.44
CA LEU A 114 6.08 0.70 8.85
C LEU A 114 6.74 1.92 9.51
N CYS A 115 6.96 1.91 10.83
CA CYS A 115 7.73 2.95 11.51
C CYS A 115 9.17 3.02 10.99
N ALA A 116 9.86 1.88 10.91
CA ALA A 116 11.23 1.83 10.38
C ALA A 116 11.30 2.34 8.94
N MET A 117 10.34 1.95 8.10
CA MET A 117 10.20 2.38 6.72
C MET A 117 9.96 3.90 6.63
N ALA A 118 9.02 4.44 7.41
CA ALA A 118 8.69 5.87 7.44
C ALA A 118 9.88 6.76 7.81
N THR A 119 10.78 6.28 8.68
CA THR A 119 11.94 7.06 9.13
C THR A 119 13.22 6.80 8.36
N GLY A 120 13.35 5.65 7.70
CA GLY A 120 14.63 5.15 7.19
C GLY A 120 14.67 4.82 5.69
N HIS A 121 13.53 4.69 5.01
CA HIS A 121 13.54 4.27 3.62
C HIS A 121 14.14 5.35 2.69
N PRO A 122 15.06 5.01 1.77
CA PRO A 122 15.74 6.01 0.94
C PRO A 122 14.79 6.74 -0.02
N ASP A 123 13.81 5.99 -0.55
CA ASP A 123 12.79 6.50 -1.46
C ASP A 123 11.63 7.19 -0.73
N SER A 124 11.25 8.39 -1.18
CA SER A 124 10.22 9.17 -0.51
C SER A 124 8.78 8.74 -0.78
N PRO A 125 8.38 8.29 -2.00
CA PRO A 125 7.11 7.58 -2.17
C PRO A 125 6.89 6.45 -1.17
N CYS A 126 7.93 5.63 -0.93
CA CYS A 126 7.87 4.60 0.10
C CYS A 126 7.61 5.20 1.49
N ARG A 127 8.41 6.19 1.94
CA ARG A 127 8.16 6.84 3.23
C ARG A 127 6.74 7.42 3.33
N GLU A 128 6.25 8.04 2.27
CA GLU A 128 4.86 8.54 2.20
C GLU A 128 3.85 7.40 2.39
N ALA A 129 4.01 6.28 1.69
CA ALA A 129 3.12 5.13 1.80
C ALA A 129 3.12 4.53 3.21
N ALA A 130 4.28 4.47 3.87
CA ALA A 130 4.39 4.01 5.24
C ALA A 130 3.66 4.94 6.23
N VAL A 131 3.85 6.26 6.10
CA VAL A 131 3.15 7.25 6.93
C VAL A 131 1.63 7.19 6.71
N ALA A 132 1.20 7.02 5.45
CA ALA A 132 -0.21 6.83 5.13
C ALA A 132 -0.80 5.59 5.83
N ALA A 133 -0.07 4.48 5.80
CA ALA A 133 -0.49 3.23 6.43
C ALA A 133 -0.55 3.34 7.96
N LEU A 134 0.46 3.97 8.59
CA LEU A 134 0.46 4.21 10.04
C LEU A 134 -0.75 5.06 10.48
N GLY A 135 -1.07 6.12 9.71
CA GLY A 135 -2.26 6.93 9.94
C GLY A 135 -3.55 6.12 9.79
N ALA A 136 -3.67 5.28 8.76
CA ALA A 136 -4.84 4.43 8.55
C ALA A 136 -5.03 3.39 9.68
N ILE A 137 -3.93 2.84 10.20
CA ILE A 137 -3.96 1.89 11.32
C ILE A 137 -4.36 2.59 12.63
N GLY A 138 -3.87 3.80 12.87
CA GLY A 138 -4.20 4.59 14.07
C GLY A 138 -3.59 4.04 15.37
N ASP A 139 -2.59 3.16 15.30
CA ASP A 139 -1.90 2.64 16.48
C ASP A 139 -1.00 3.73 17.09
N PRO A 140 -1.14 4.05 18.40
CA PRO A 140 -0.30 5.04 19.08
C PRO A 140 1.22 4.82 18.94
N ALA A 141 1.67 3.58 18.76
CA ALA A 141 3.08 3.27 18.51
C ALA A 141 3.60 3.84 17.19
N GLY A 142 2.71 4.17 16.24
CA GLY A 142 3.03 4.82 14.97
C GLY A 142 3.24 6.33 15.07
N LEU A 143 2.69 6.98 16.10
CA LEU A 143 2.67 8.44 16.22
C LEU A 143 4.07 9.09 16.15
N PRO A 144 5.13 8.58 16.84
CA PRO A 144 6.45 9.18 16.76
C PRO A 144 7.02 9.23 15.33
N ALA A 145 6.78 8.19 14.52
CA ALA A 145 7.25 8.14 13.14
C ALA A 145 6.47 9.12 12.24
N ILE A 146 5.15 9.25 12.45
CA ILE A 146 4.31 10.23 11.75
C ILE A 146 4.77 11.66 12.09
N LEU A 147 5.00 11.96 13.37
CA LEU A 147 5.50 13.27 13.80
C LEU A 147 6.87 13.59 13.19
N ALA A 148 7.79 12.63 13.13
CA ALA A 148 9.09 12.81 12.46
C ALA A 148 8.93 13.14 10.96
N ALA A 149 7.98 12.50 10.28
CA ALA A 149 7.70 12.73 8.86
C ALA A 149 7.17 14.15 8.55
N THR A 150 6.69 14.90 9.55
CA THR A 150 6.35 16.33 9.39
C THR A 150 7.58 17.23 9.12
N GLY A 151 8.81 16.70 9.24
CA GLY A 151 10.05 17.38 8.86
C GLY A 151 10.62 16.99 7.48
N ASP A 152 9.97 16.09 6.73
CA ASP A 152 10.49 15.55 5.47
C ASP A 152 10.24 16.50 4.27
N ARG A 153 10.27 16.00 3.04
CA ARG A 153 9.90 16.72 1.83
C ARG A 153 8.38 16.88 1.71
N ALA A 154 7.96 17.82 0.87
CA ALA A 154 6.59 18.34 0.87
C ALA A 154 5.50 17.27 0.77
N THR A 155 5.65 16.28 -0.12
CA THR A 155 4.65 15.21 -0.28
C THR A 155 4.50 14.35 0.98
N VAL A 156 5.62 14.00 1.62
CA VAL A 156 5.65 13.23 2.87
C VAL A 156 5.14 14.07 4.04
N ARG A 157 5.52 15.35 4.15
CA ARG A 157 4.98 16.25 5.19
C ARG A 157 3.46 16.38 5.10
N ARG A 158 2.95 16.58 3.89
CA ARG A 158 1.49 16.64 3.63
C ARG A 158 0.82 15.36 4.11
N ARG A 159 1.40 14.20 3.76
CA ARG A 159 0.86 12.91 4.20
C ARG A 159 0.91 12.75 5.70
N ALA A 160 2.01 13.15 6.35
CA ALA A 160 2.17 13.11 7.79
C ALA A 160 1.09 13.93 8.49
N VAL A 161 0.84 15.15 8.02
CA VAL A 161 -0.25 15.99 8.53
C VAL A 161 -1.59 15.28 8.41
N ILE A 162 -1.94 14.71 7.25
CA ILE A 162 -3.19 13.94 7.09
C ILE A 162 -3.25 12.73 8.04
N ALA A 163 -2.13 12.03 8.19
CA ALA A 163 -2.02 10.83 9.03
C ALA A 163 -2.14 11.12 10.53
N LEU A 164 -2.08 12.38 10.96
CA LEU A 164 -2.29 12.78 12.35
C LEU A 164 -3.77 12.80 12.76
N ALA A 165 -4.71 12.76 11.81
CA ALA A 165 -6.15 12.87 12.08
C ALA A 165 -6.74 11.92 13.13
N PRO A 166 -6.29 10.65 13.28
CA PRO A 166 -6.82 9.75 14.32
C PRO A 166 -6.10 9.90 15.67
N PHE A 167 -5.16 10.84 15.80
CA PHE A 167 -4.37 11.05 17.01
C PHE A 167 -4.72 12.39 17.66
N GLU A 168 -4.58 12.45 18.98
CA GLU A 168 -4.77 13.66 19.79
C GLU A 168 -3.56 13.86 20.70
N GLY A 169 -3.31 15.09 21.12
CA GLY A 169 -2.27 15.41 22.10
C GLY A 169 -1.45 16.65 21.75
N PRO A 170 -0.71 17.20 22.72
CA PRO A 170 0.01 18.46 22.55
C PRO A 170 1.07 18.41 21.43
N GLU A 171 1.68 17.25 21.19
CA GLU A 171 2.63 17.06 20.09
C GLU A 171 1.93 17.09 18.71
N VAL A 172 0.72 16.54 18.63
CA VAL A 172 -0.13 16.57 17.42
C VAL A 172 -0.57 18.00 17.14
N ASP A 173 -1.11 18.69 18.16
CA ASP A 173 -1.55 20.08 18.06
C ASP A 173 -0.40 20.99 17.61
N ALA A 174 0.79 20.82 18.21
CA ALA A 174 1.98 21.58 17.85
C ALA A 174 2.43 21.28 16.41
N ALA A 175 2.29 20.04 15.93
CA ALA A 175 2.62 19.68 14.56
C ALA A 175 1.63 20.30 13.55
N LEU A 176 0.32 20.23 13.82
CA LEU A 176 -0.72 20.87 13.00
C LEU A 176 -0.55 22.39 12.96
N ALA A 177 -0.31 23.03 14.12
CA ALA A 177 -0.07 24.47 14.21
C ALA A 177 1.18 24.93 13.44
N ARG A 178 2.26 24.11 13.40
CA ARG A 178 3.40 24.40 12.53
C ARG A 178 3.06 24.24 11.05
N ALA A 179 2.26 23.24 10.71
CA ALA A 179 1.91 22.92 9.32
C ALA A 179 1.04 23.99 8.65
N THR A 180 0.25 24.77 9.40
CA THR A 180 -0.47 25.94 8.84
C THR A 180 0.47 27.05 8.34
N GLY A 181 1.73 27.07 8.79
CA GLY A 181 2.78 27.96 8.31
C GLY A 181 3.73 27.31 7.28
N ASP A 182 3.44 26.11 6.79
CA ASP A 182 4.35 25.39 5.89
C ASP A 182 4.56 26.13 4.56
N ARG A 183 5.76 26.01 3.98
CA ARG A 183 6.10 26.61 2.68
C ARG A 183 5.26 26.06 1.52
N ASP A 184 4.83 24.81 1.62
CA ASP A 184 4.00 24.15 0.63
C ASP A 184 2.52 24.38 0.95
N TRP A 185 1.77 24.91 -0.02
CA TRP A 185 0.37 25.26 0.17
C TRP A 185 -0.51 24.04 0.46
N GLN A 186 -0.16 22.86 -0.06
CA GLN A 186 -0.94 21.65 0.17
C GLN A 186 -0.76 21.12 1.59
N VAL A 187 0.38 21.40 2.22
CA VAL A 187 0.62 21.08 3.64
C VAL A 187 -0.19 22.00 4.52
N ARG A 188 -0.24 23.30 4.22
CA ARG A 188 -1.09 24.27 4.95
C ARG A 188 -2.56 23.89 4.87
N GLN A 189 -3.05 23.64 3.66
CA GLN A 189 -4.43 23.20 3.40
C GLN A 189 -4.78 21.95 4.24
N ALA A 190 -3.91 20.94 4.24
CA ALA A 190 -4.15 19.71 4.99
C ALA A 190 -4.18 19.91 6.51
N ALA A 191 -3.49 20.92 7.03
CA ALA A 191 -3.53 21.28 8.44
C ALA A 191 -4.79 22.08 8.79
N GLU A 192 -5.15 23.05 7.94
CA GLU A 192 -6.37 23.85 8.09
C GLU A 192 -7.63 22.98 8.06
N ASP A 193 -7.69 21.98 7.17
CA ASP A 193 -8.81 21.03 7.06
C ASP A 193 -9.03 20.19 8.35
N GLN A 194 -8.02 20.10 9.22
CA GLN A 194 -8.07 19.36 10.48
C GLN A 194 -8.31 20.26 11.70
N LEU A 195 -8.14 21.57 11.57
CA LEU A 195 -8.44 22.51 12.64
C LEU A 195 -9.95 22.78 12.69
N PRO A 196 -10.53 22.96 13.89
CA PRO A 196 -11.92 23.39 13.99
C PRO A 196 -12.08 24.75 13.32
N ALA A 197 -13.18 24.94 12.60
CA ALA A 197 -13.49 26.21 11.94
C ALA A 197 -13.47 27.36 12.97
N THR A 198 -12.60 28.35 12.76
CA THR A 198 -12.55 29.55 13.58
C THR A 198 -13.87 30.31 13.42
N THR A 199 -14.67 30.33 14.49
CA THR A 199 -15.97 31.05 14.54
C THR A 199 -15.77 32.54 14.83
#